data_AF-A0A7C7SVP6-F1
#
_entry.id   AF-A0A7C7SVP6-F1
#
_cell.length_a   1.000
_cell.length_b   1.000
_cell.length_c   1.000
_cell.angle_alpha   90.00
_cell.angle_beta   90.00
_cell.angle_gamma   90.00
#
_symmetry.space_group_name_H-M   'P 1'
#
loop_
_entity.id
_entity.type
_entity.pdbx_description
1 polymer ?
#
loop_
_entity_poly.entity_id
_entity_poly.type
_entity_poly.pdbx_seq_one_letter_code
_entity_poly.pdbx_strand_id
1 'polypeptide(L)'
;MSKSCRRQISMFLFLVLPMMSCAELKNVAYGQDQITCKGRYPHHLQGICRDDTGHVYWSFTTILVKTDRRGAVVQKIEIPNHHGDLCHRQGKLYVAVNHGKFNHPDGLADNWIYIYTTDLELHDRVSVPQVTHGAGGIAYHDNRFIVVGGLPKDVMENYVYEYDQELNFRRRHVIRSGHTKLGIQTATFSDGHWWFGCYGETLLKVSASWKFEGRFQFDCGLGIESIGRGQFLVGRGQSGDDGCNGLAISQENVDSQRRENARPTQRVLFGSCIKQQNATPILSTILREKPDLFLFLGDNIYADTADMSVMQTKYDQLARLPGFRELVNGCRVLATWDDHDYGLNDGGRDFEKRVESQRVFVDFWRDPVDSARRSRPGVYSAHTFGPAGQRLQVILLDTRYFRGPLQKGEQRRVGGPYVPTDDATISILGKTQWKWLANQLRQPADFRIVVTSIQCIAEDDGQETWSNLPHERSRFFDLLAETKAKNVVLLSGDRHWSELSMSDEAGFPVYELTSSSLNQVHPRGTPTRNKFRHHPTTVHQPNFGILQFDWQAGNVEMQIVGLDGARRFGTRIDLDH
;
A
#
# COMPACT_ATOMS: atom_id res chain seq x y z
N MET A 1 -1.65 14.51 80.67
CA MET A 1 -1.48 15.79 79.93
C MET A 1 -1.30 15.48 78.45
N SER A 2 -1.93 16.30 77.61
CA SER A 2 -2.25 16.07 76.20
C SER A 2 -1.10 16.27 75.21
N LYS A 3 -1.20 15.59 74.05
CA LYS A 3 -1.10 16.06 72.63
C LYS A 3 -0.49 14.92 71.80
N SER A 4 -1.30 14.14 71.07
CA SER A 4 -1.77 14.37 69.69
C SER A 4 -0.65 14.44 68.65
N CYS A 5 -0.47 13.35 67.90
CA CYS A 5 0.04 13.37 66.53
C CYS A 5 -0.60 12.20 65.76
N ARG A 6 -1.56 12.51 64.88
CA ARG A 6 -2.18 11.56 63.96
C ARG A 6 -1.23 11.31 62.79
N ARG A 7 -0.88 10.04 62.52
CA ARG A 7 -0.40 9.59 61.21
C ARG A 7 -1.46 8.68 60.59
N GLN A 8 -1.97 9.08 59.43
CA GLN A 8 -2.85 8.28 58.59
C GLN A 8 -2.10 7.03 58.09
N ILE A 9 -2.69 5.86 58.31
CA ILE A 9 -2.29 4.60 57.69
C ILE A 9 -3.20 4.43 56.47
N SER A 10 -2.65 4.56 55.26
CA SER A 10 -3.35 4.18 54.04
C SER A 10 -3.30 2.66 53.88
N MET A 11 -4.49 2.06 53.94
CA MET A 11 -4.77 0.66 53.68
C MET A 11 -4.69 0.44 52.16
N PHE A 12 -3.66 -0.25 51.67
CA PHE A 12 -3.58 -0.70 50.28
C PHE A 12 -4.54 -1.88 50.08
N LEU A 13 -5.65 -1.61 49.41
CA LEU A 13 -6.59 -2.61 48.94
C LEU A 13 -5.99 -3.28 47.69
N PHE A 14 -5.65 -4.56 47.76
CA PHE A 14 -5.32 -5.39 46.60
C PHE A 14 -6.58 -5.54 45.73
N LEU A 15 -6.68 -4.77 44.65
CA LEU A 15 -7.66 -5.01 43.61
C LEU A 15 -7.17 -6.16 42.72
N VAL A 16 -7.85 -7.30 42.81
CA VAL A 16 -7.73 -8.41 41.86
C VAL A 16 -8.27 -7.90 40.52
N LEU A 17 -7.38 -7.64 39.57
CA LEU A 17 -7.74 -7.39 38.17
C LEU A 17 -8.30 -8.69 37.58
N PRO A 18 -9.48 -8.70 36.94
CA PRO A 18 -9.95 -9.88 36.25
C PRO A 18 -9.06 -10.14 35.03
N MET A 19 -8.60 -11.38 34.86
CA MET A 19 -7.98 -11.85 33.63
C MET A 19 -8.96 -11.61 32.48
N MET A 20 -8.65 -10.66 31.61
CA MET A 20 -9.34 -10.55 30.32
C MET A 20 -8.99 -11.76 29.47
N SER A 21 -10.03 -12.47 29.04
CA SER A 21 -9.99 -13.55 28.05
C SER A 21 -9.32 -13.09 26.75
N CYS A 22 -8.53 -13.98 26.15
CA CYS A 22 -7.69 -13.76 24.96
C CYS A 22 -8.46 -13.56 23.63
N ALA A 23 -9.74 -13.16 23.68
CA ALA A 23 -10.63 -13.13 22.50
C ALA A 23 -11.09 -11.73 22.05
N GLU A 24 -10.80 -10.66 22.78
CA GLU A 24 -11.31 -9.31 22.47
C GLU A 24 -10.19 -8.28 22.33
N LEU A 25 -9.40 -8.35 21.26
CA LEU A 25 -8.47 -7.28 20.84
C LEU A 25 -8.10 -7.44 19.36
N LYS A 26 -9.11 -7.43 18.48
CA LYS A 26 -8.91 -7.23 17.03
C LYS A 26 -9.39 -5.83 16.68
N ASN A 27 -8.47 -4.87 16.62
CA ASN A 27 -8.48 -3.67 15.77
C ASN A 27 -7.47 -2.65 16.32
N VAL A 28 -6.22 -2.79 15.91
CA VAL A 28 -5.26 -1.69 15.92
C VAL A 28 -4.72 -1.59 14.51
N ALA A 29 -5.35 -0.75 13.68
CA ALA A 29 -4.96 -0.54 12.30
C ALA A 29 -4.14 0.74 12.13
N TYR A 30 -3.12 0.59 11.31
CA TYR A 30 -2.16 1.56 10.89
C TYR A 30 -2.60 2.09 9.53
N GLY A 31 -2.84 3.39 9.41
CA GLY A 31 -2.30 4.08 8.25
C GLY A 31 -3.01 4.15 6.93
N GLN A 32 -4.32 4.27 6.98
CA GLN A 32 -5.00 5.48 6.54
C GLN A 32 -5.99 5.80 7.68
N ASP A 33 -6.58 6.99 7.78
CA ASP A 33 -7.70 7.16 8.73
C ASP A 33 -8.79 6.19 8.29
N GLN A 34 -8.78 5.04 8.97
CA GLN A 34 -9.54 3.85 8.64
C GLN A 34 -10.65 3.78 9.65
N ILE A 35 -11.87 3.90 9.16
CA ILE A 35 -13.07 3.81 9.99
C ILE A 35 -13.70 2.46 9.65
N THR A 36 -13.77 1.57 10.62
CA THR A 36 -14.44 0.28 10.46
C THR A 36 -15.84 0.39 11.05
N CYS A 37 -16.87 0.21 10.24
CA CYS A 37 -18.24 0.10 10.73
C CYS A 37 -18.36 -1.16 11.59
N LYS A 38 -18.61 -1.01 12.90
CA LYS A 38 -18.72 -2.16 13.81
C LYS A 38 -19.96 -3.02 13.48
N GLY A 39 -19.72 -4.19 12.92
CA GLY A 39 -20.75 -5.19 12.65
C GLY A 39 -20.60 -5.80 11.26
N ARG A 40 -21.44 -6.80 10.99
CA ARG A 40 -21.69 -7.32 9.64
C ARG A 40 -23.17 -7.21 9.36
N TYR A 41 -23.49 -6.84 8.12
CA TYR A 41 -24.84 -6.52 7.70
C TYR A 41 -25.22 -7.35 6.47
N PRO A 42 -26.50 -7.70 6.29
CA PRO A 42 -26.94 -8.39 5.09
C PRO A 42 -26.61 -7.60 3.83
N HIS A 43 -26.27 -8.33 2.75
CA HIS A 43 -25.94 -7.77 1.45
C HIS A 43 -24.76 -6.78 1.47
N HIS A 44 -24.44 -6.18 0.32
CA HIS A 44 -23.22 -5.39 0.14
C HIS A 44 -23.36 -3.94 0.63
N LEU A 45 -22.24 -3.32 1.01
CA LEU A 45 -22.13 -1.86 1.12
C LEU A 45 -22.34 -1.24 -0.26
N GLN A 46 -23.04 -0.11 -0.32
CA GLN A 46 -23.38 0.60 -1.56
C GLN A 46 -22.90 2.05 -1.57
N GLY A 47 -22.70 2.65 -0.39
CA GLY A 47 -22.20 4.01 -0.28
C GLY A 47 -21.85 4.44 1.13
N ILE A 48 -21.12 5.55 1.21
CA ILE A 48 -20.80 6.23 2.47
C ILE A 48 -20.92 7.74 2.31
N CYS A 49 -21.32 8.44 3.37
CA CYS A 49 -21.15 9.88 3.46
C CYS A 49 -20.84 10.31 4.90
N ARG A 50 -20.51 11.60 5.07
CA ARG A 50 -20.28 12.20 6.40
C ARG A 50 -21.18 13.39 6.62
N ASP A 51 -21.59 13.60 7.86
CA ASP A 51 -22.18 14.87 8.26
C ASP A 51 -21.12 15.86 8.76
N ASP A 52 -21.56 17.10 8.99
CA ASP A 52 -20.73 18.21 9.45
C ASP A 52 -20.13 17.97 10.85
N THR A 53 -20.73 17.07 11.62
CA THR A 53 -20.23 16.65 12.95
C THR A 53 -19.25 15.48 12.87
N GLY A 54 -19.05 14.93 11.67
CA GLY A 54 -18.13 13.85 11.36
C GLY A 54 -18.65 12.44 11.66
N HIS A 55 -19.94 12.26 11.93
CA HIS A 55 -20.51 10.90 11.89
C HIS A 55 -20.39 10.35 10.47
N VAL A 56 -20.28 9.02 10.36
CA VAL A 56 -20.23 8.32 9.08
C VAL A 56 -21.53 7.55 8.91
N TYR A 57 -22.12 7.68 7.74
CA TYR A 57 -23.33 6.97 7.35
C TYR A 57 -22.97 5.91 6.32
N TRP A 58 -23.46 4.70 6.52
CA TRP A 58 -23.15 3.52 5.72
C TRP A 58 -24.45 3.00 5.13
N SER A 59 -24.58 3.10 3.83
CA SER A 59 -25.72 2.55 3.10
C SER A 59 -25.36 1.13 2.66
N PHE A 60 -25.85 0.14 3.42
CA PHE A 60 -25.91 -1.24 2.93
C PHE A 60 -27.23 -1.43 2.20
N THR A 61 -27.25 -2.37 1.27
CA THR A 61 -28.43 -2.64 0.42
C THR A 61 -29.76 -2.71 1.19
N THR A 62 -29.77 -3.22 2.42
CA THR A 62 -30.97 -3.37 3.27
C THR A 62 -30.85 -2.76 4.68
N ILE A 63 -29.72 -2.12 5.01
CA ILE A 63 -29.49 -1.53 6.34
C ILE A 63 -28.81 -0.17 6.20
N LEU A 64 -29.35 0.86 6.86
CA LEU A 64 -28.68 2.14 7.00
C LEU A 64 -28.06 2.23 8.40
N VAL A 65 -26.77 2.54 8.48
CA VAL A 65 -26.02 2.61 9.74
C VAL A 65 -25.41 3.98 9.93
N LYS A 66 -25.53 4.54 11.13
CA LYS A 66 -24.81 5.72 11.61
C LYS A 66 -23.74 5.28 12.60
N THR A 67 -22.51 5.71 12.38
CA THR A 67 -21.41 5.50 13.32
C THR A 67 -20.80 6.83 13.76
N ASP A 68 -20.13 6.82 14.92
CA ASP A 68 -19.23 7.90 15.29
C ASP A 68 -17.98 7.93 14.37
N ARG A 69 -17.10 8.92 14.60
CA ARG A 69 -15.83 9.09 13.87
C ARG A 69 -14.86 7.90 14.00
N ARG A 70 -15.09 7.00 14.96
CA ARG A 70 -14.27 5.82 15.25
C ARG A 70 -14.93 4.53 14.75
N GLY A 71 -16.09 4.61 14.11
CA GLY A 71 -16.82 3.48 13.56
C GLY A 71 -17.71 2.74 14.57
N ALA A 72 -17.88 3.25 15.79
CA ALA A 72 -18.83 2.69 16.73
C ALA A 72 -20.26 3.02 16.30
N VAL A 73 -21.12 2.00 16.24
CA VAL A 73 -22.53 2.17 15.85
C VAL A 73 -23.24 3.04 16.87
N VAL A 74 -23.80 4.14 16.38
CA VAL A 74 -24.68 5.05 17.12
C VAL A 74 -26.13 4.61 16.91
N GLN A 75 -26.50 4.32 15.65
CA GLN A 75 -27.84 3.90 15.29
C GLN A 75 -27.81 3.07 14.00
N LYS A 76 -28.79 2.19 13.83
CA LYS A 76 -29.03 1.49 12.57
C LYS A 76 -30.52 1.23 12.40
N ILE A 77 -30.97 1.17 11.15
CA ILE A 77 -32.35 0.84 10.79
C ILE A 77 -32.38 -0.17 9.64
N GLU A 78 -33.42 -1.00 9.62
CA GLU A 78 -33.77 -1.76 8.43
C GLU A 78 -34.43 -0.83 7.42
N ILE A 79 -34.10 -1.03 6.15
CA ILE A 79 -34.58 -0.22 5.04
C ILE A 79 -35.04 -1.15 3.90
N PRO A 80 -35.94 -0.68 3.04
CA PRO A 80 -36.29 -1.40 1.81
C PRO A 80 -35.04 -1.77 1.01
N ASN A 81 -35.09 -2.92 0.36
CA ASN A 81 -34.00 -3.42 -0.49
C ASN A 81 -33.62 -2.37 -1.57
N HIS A 82 -32.36 -2.39 -2.01
CA HIS A 82 -31.78 -1.54 -3.07
C HIS A 82 -31.50 -0.07 -2.72
N HIS A 83 -31.06 0.23 -1.50
CA HIS A 83 -30.42 1.52 -1.24
C HIS A 83 -29.03 1.56 -1.87
N GLY A 84 -28.77 2.62 -2.64
CA GLY A 84 -27.49 2.92 -3.28
C GLY A 84 -26.64 3.88 -2.45
N ASP A 85 -25.81 4.64 -3.13
CA ASP A 85 -24.98 5.69 -2.53
C ASP A 85 -25.83 6.86 -2.01
N LEU A 86 -25.24 7.62 -1.10
CA LEU A 86 -25.93 8.66 -0.32
C LEU A 86 -25.06 9.90 -0.15
N CYS A 87 -25.70 11.04 0.09
CA CYS A 87 -25.02 12.27 0.48
C CYS A 87 -25.72 12.95 1.65
N HIS A 88 -24.97 13.78 2.38
CA HIS A 88 -25.50 14.60 3.46
C HIS A 88 -25.64 16.06 3.01
N ARG A 89 -26.74 16.68 3.44
CA ARG A 89 -26.94 18.12 3.30
C ARG A 89 -27.86 18.63 4.41
N GLN A 90 -27.43 19.68 5.12
CA GLN A 90 -28.26 20.46 6.06
C GLN A 90 -29.05 19.58 7.04
N GLY A 91 -28.39 18.60 7.68
CA GLY A 91 -29.02 17.73 8.68
C GLY A 91 -29.93 16.65 8.10
N LYS A 92 -29.86 16.40 6.79
CA LYS A 92 -30.58 15.33 6.11
C LYS A 92 -29.64 14.47 5.28
N LEU A 93 -30.00 13.20 5.16
CA LEU A 93 -29.37 12.22 4.29
C LEU A 93 -30.28 12.01 3.09
N TYR A 94 -29.69 11.99 1.90
CA TYR A 94 -30.38 11.74 0.65
C TYR A 94 -29.78 10.48 0.06
N VAL A 95 -30.61 9.46 -0.16
CA VAL A 95 -30.17 8.13 -0.62
C VAL A 95 -30.82 7.82 -1.97
N ALA A 96 -30.01 7.44 -2.96
CA ALA A 96 -30.51 6.93 -4.22
C ALA A 96 -31.07 5.52 -4.05
N VAL A 97 -32.29 5.26 -4.53
CA VAL A 97 -32.96 3.95 -4.38
C VAL A 97 -33.59 3.53 -5.70
N ASN A 98 -33.48 2.25 -6.05
CA ASN A 98 -34.14 1.68 -7.21
C ASN A 98 -34.88 0.38 -6.86
N HIS A 99 -36.21 0.36 -7.00
CA HIS A 99 -37.03 -0.84 -6.81
C HIS A 99 -37.25 -1.64 -8.10
N GLY A 100 -36.89 -1.08 -9.25
CA GLY A 100 -37.08 -1.68 -10.57
C GLY A 100 -35.88 -2.49 -11.07
N LYS A 101 -35.86 -2.81 -12.37
CA LYS A 101 -34.78 -3.58 -12.99
C LYS A 101 -33.58 -2.68 -13.33
N PHE A 102 -32.53 -2.77 -12.51
CA PHE A 102 -31.28 -2.06 -12.73
C PHE A 102 -30.61 -2.48 -14.06
N ASN A 103 -30.08 -1.51 -14.82
CA ASN A 103 -29.46 -1.68 -16.15
C ASN A 103 -30.34 -2.25 -17.27
N HIS A 104 -31.66 -2.32 -17.08
CA HIS A 104 -32.53 -2.83 -18.13
C HIS A 104 -32.46 -1.91 -19.37
N PRO A 105 -32.22 -2.44 -20.59
CA PRO A 105 -32.12 -1.63 -21.81
C PRO A 105 -33.37 -0.78 -22.07
N ASP A 106 -34.56 -1.34 -21.81
CA ASP A 106 -35.85 -0.64 -21.97
C ASP A 106 -36.16 0.37 -20.86
N GLY A 107 -35.24 0.57 -19.91
CA GLY A 107 -35.41 1.55 -18.84
C GLY A 107 -36.49 1.20 -17.80
N LEU A 108 -36.64 -0.09 -17.47
CA LEU A 108 -37.64 -0.61 -16.51
C LEU A 108 -37.24 -0.41 -15.04
N ALA A 109 -36.58 0.70 -14.74
CA ALA A 109 -36.18 1.06 -13.38
C ALA A 109 -37.31 1.81 -12.65
N ASP A 110 -37.27 1.81 -11.31
CA ASP A 110 -38.23 2.52 -10.46
C ASP A 110 -37.45 3.28 -9.39
N ASN A 111 -37.21 4.57 -9.65
CA ASN A 111 -36.15 5.33 -9.00
C ASN A 111 -36.69 6.40 -8.06
N TRP A 112 -36.04 6.49 -6.90
CA TRP A 112 -36.45 7.34 -5.79
C TRP A 112 -35.24 7.94 -5.10
N ILE A 113 -35.44 9.11 -4.50
CA ILE A 113 -34.56 9.66 -3.48
C ILE A 113 -35.28 9.56 -2.14
N TYR A 114 -34.71 8.78 -1.23
CA TYR A 114 -35.19 8.66 0.14
C TYR A 114 -34.47 9.69 1.00
N ILE A 115 -35.23 10.44 1.78
CA ILE A 115 -34.71 11.52 2.62
C ILE A 115 -34.85 11.09 4.07
N TYR A 116 -33.74 10.98 4.79
CA TYR A 116 -33.71 10.67 6.21
C TYR A 116 -33.20 11.86 7.02
N THR A 117 -33.61 11.96 8.27
CA THR A 117 -32.93 12.81 9.25
C THR A 117 -31.57 12.21 9.62
N THR A 118 -30.70 12.97 10.28
CA THR A 118 -29.44 12.44 10.84
C THR A 118 -29.64 11.37 11.91
N ASP A 119 -30.85 11.24 12.46
CA ASP A 119 -31.23 10.18 13.40
C ASP A 119 -31.94 9.01 12.69
N LEU A 120 -31.72 8.90 11.38
CA LEU A 120 -32.20 7.83 10.51
C LEU A 120 -33.74 7.71 10.46
N GLU A 121 -34.48 8.76 10.78
CA GLU A 121 -35.93 8.76 10.61
C GLU A 121 -36.29 9.12 9.17
N LEU A 122 -37.15 8.32 8.52
CA LEU A 122 -37.59 8.62 7.16
C LEU A 122 -38.43 9.90 7.17
N HIS A 123 -37.94 10.91 6.48
CA HIS A 123 -38.57 12.22 6.38
C HIS A 123 -39.47 12.32 5.15
N ASP A 124 -38.98 11.90 3.98
CA ASP A 124 -39.72 12.00 2.72
C ASP A 124 -39.16 11.05 1.64
N ARG A 125 -39.88 10.90 0.53
CA ARG A 125 -39.45 10.15 -0.67
C ARG A 125 -39.89 10.89 -1.94
N VAL A 126 -38.92 11.14 -2.83
CA VAL A 126 -39.16 11.83 -4.10
C VAL A 126 -38.89 10.89 -5.27
N SER A 127 -39.84 10.75 -6.19
CA SER A 127 -39.65 9.93 -7.41
C SER A 127 -38.76 10.68 -8.40
N VAL A 128 -37.80 9.97 -9.01
CA VAL A 128 -36.84 10.50 -10.00
C VAL A 128 -36.86 9.68 -11.30
N PRO A 129 -38.00 9.64 -12.01
CA PRO A 129 -38.20 8.75 -13.17
C PRO A 129 -37.30 9.08 -14.37
N GLN A 130 -36.67 10.27 -14.38
CA GLN A 130 -35.75 10.66 -15.44
C GLN A 130 -34.47 9.81 -15.45
N VAL A 131 -34.10 9.24 -14.30
CA VAL A 131 -33.03 8.23 -14.24
C VAL A 131 -33.58 6.95 -14.86
N THR A 132 -33.17 6.57 -16.07
CA THR A 132 -33.85 5.49 -16.80
C THR A 132 -33.36 4.09 -16.47
N HIS A 133 -32.11 3.92 -16.03
CA HIS A 133 -31.49 2.59 -15.89
C HIS A 133 -31.18 2.18 -14.45
N GLY A 134 -31.75 2.88 -13.48
CA GLY A 134 -31.55 2.61 -12.05
C GLY A 134 -30.72 3.70 -11.39
N ALA A 135 -31.21 4.30 -10.31
CA ALA A 135 -30.46 5.24 -9.48
C ALA A 135 -29.48 4.46 -8.59
N GLY A 136 -28.19 4.71 -8.78
CA GLY A 136 -27.11 4.07 -8.05
C GLY A 136 -26.47 4.99 -7.02
N GLY A 137 -26.42 6.30 -7.29
CA GLY A 137 -25.85 7.26 -6.36
C GLY A 137 -26.33 8.69 -6.53
N ILE A 138 -26.04 9.51 -5.51
CA ILE A 138 -26.48 10.89 -5.40
C ILE A 138 -25.38 11.74 -4.74
N ALA A 139 -25.20 12.96 -5.24
CA ALA A 139 -24.32 13.94 -4.63
C ALA A 139 -24.94 15.34 -4.67
N TYR A 140 -24.47 16.21 -3.78
CA TYR A 140 -24.89 17.61 -3.71
C TYR A 140 -23.67 18.52 -3.80
N HIS A 141 -23.74 19.52 -4.68
CA HIS A 141 -22.72 20.56 -4.77
C HIS A 141 -23.28 21.78 -5.49
N ASP A 142 -22.88 22.98 -5.08
CA ASP A 142 -23.26 24.25 -5.75
C ASP A 142 -24.78 24.38 -6.00
N ASN A 143 -25.55 24.20 -4.93
CA ASN A 143 -27.01 24.36 -4.93
C ASN A 143 -27.80 23.42 -5.86
N ARG A 144 -27.22 22.29 -6.26
CA ARG A 144 -27.88 21.26 -7.06
C ARG A 144 -27.58 19.86 -6.54
N PHE A 145 -28.56 18.98 -6.70
CA PHE A 145 -28.34 17.54 -6.61
C PHE A 145 -27.99 16.97 -7.98
N ILE A 146 -27.20 15.91 -7.97
CA ILE A 146 -27.07 15.03 -9.11
C ILE A 146 -27.42 13.61 -8.72
N VAL A 147 -28.08 12.91 -9.63
CA VAL A 147 -28.34 11.48 -9.52
C VAL A 147 -27.64 10.78 -10.68
N VAL A 148 -26.97 9.68 -10.36
CA VAL A 148 -26.21 8.83 -11.29
C VAL A 148 -26.63 7.38 -11.09
N GLY A 149 -26.24 6.49 -11.99
CA GLY A 149 -26.61 5.10 -11.84
C GLY A 149 -26.34 4.24 -13.06
N GLY A 150 -27.29 3.35 -13.32
CA GLY A 150 -27.15 2.23 -14.23
C GLY A 150 -26.79 2.59 -15.67
N LEU A 151 -26.07 1.67 -16.30
CA LEU A 151 -25.69 1.71 -17.70
C LEU A 151 -25.84 0.31 -18.33
N PRO A 152 -26.69 0.15 -19.37
CA PRO A 152 -26.76 -1.08 -20.15
C PRO A 152 -25.44 -1.37 -20.90
N LYS A 153 -25.18 -2.64 -21.18
CA LYS A 153 -23.88 -3.13 -21.71
C LYS A 153 -23.45 -2.48 -23.02
N ASP A 154 -24.39 -2.10 -23.87
CA ASP A 154 -24.12 -1.58 -25.22
C ASP A 154 -24.05 -0.04 -25.28
N VAL A 155 -24.18 0.64 -24.13
CA VAL A 155 -24.14 2.10 -24.05
C VAL A 155 -22.72 2.57 -23.73
N MET A 156 -22.21 3.50 -24.54
CA MET A 156 -20.81 3.96 -24.50
C MET A 156 -20.61 5.34 -23.85
N GLU A 157 -21.59 5.84 -23.13
CA GLU A 157 -21.55 7.12 -22.42
C GLU A 157 -22.37 7.04 -21.14
N ASN A 158 -21.94 7.75 -20.10
CA ASN A 158 -22.65 7.80 -18.83
C ASN A 158 -23.55 9.04 -18.75
N TYR A 159 -24.58 8.96 -17.91
CA TYR A 159 -25.54 10.05 -17.73
C TYR A 159 -25.53 10.56 -16.30
N VAL A 160 -25.64 11.89 -16.16
CA VAL A 160 -25.81 12.57 -14.86
C VAL A 160 -27.11 13.37 -14.93
N TYR A 161 -27.99 13.17 -13.96
CA TYR A 161 -29.29 13.83 -13.92
C TYR A 161 -29.26 14.93 -12.85
N GLU A 162 -29.37 16.19 -13.28
CA GLU A 162 -29.30 17.37 -12.43
C GLU A 162 -30.68 17.76 -11.91
N TYR A 163 -30.77 18.03 -10.61
CA TYR A 163 -31.96 18.49 -9.90
C TYR A 163 -31.65 19.74 -9.07
N ASP A 164 -32.63 20.60 -8.82
CA ASP A 164 -32.49 21.71 -7.88
C ASP A 164 -32.53 21.24 -6.41
N GLN A 165 -32.51 22.20 -5.47
CA GLN A 165 -32.50 21.93 -4.03
C GLN A 165 -33.79 21.27 -3.53
N GLU A 166 -34.88 21.43 -4.28
CA GLU A 166 -36.20 20.86 -4.06
C GLU A 166 -36.39 19.54 -4.81
N LEU A 167 -35.34 19.00 -5.42
CA LEU A 167 -35.34 17.77 -6.22
C LEU A 167 -36.24 17.83 -7.46
N ASN A 168 -36.46 19.02 -8.03
CA ASN A 168 -37.07 19.16 -9.35
C ASN A 168 -36.01 18.93 -10.44
N PHE A 169 -36.34 18.06 -11.40
CA PHE A 169 -35.46 17.77 -12.52
C PHE A 169 -35.17 19.02 -13.35
N ARG A 170 -33.88 19.23 -13.68
CA ARG A 170 -33.43 20.35 -14.51
C ARG A 170 -32.98 19.88 -15.88
N ARG A 171 -32.02 18.95 -15.92
CA ARG A 171 -31.47 18.44 -17.19
C ARG A 171 -30.67 17.17 -16.99
N ARG A 172 -30.46 16.45 -18.11
CA ARG A 172 -29.52 15.33 -18.20
C ARG A 172 -28.24 15.78 -18.89
N HIS A 173 -27.11 15.39 -18.33
CA HIS A 173 -25.78 15.53 -18.90
C HIS A 173 -25.29 14.22 -19.49
N VAL A 174 -24.47 14.33 -20.53
CA VAL A 174 -23.83 13.19 -21.18
C VAL A 174 -22.33 13.25 -20.95
N ILE A 175 -21.79 12.21 -20.31
CA ILE A 175 -20.37 12.05 -20.05
C ILE A 175 -19.81 11.04 -21.05
N ARG A 176 -19.02 11.51 -22.01
CA ARG A 176 -18.39 10.71 -23.06
C ARG A 176 -17.20 9.89 -22.53
N SER A 177 -17.46 9.02 -21.57
CA SER A 177 -16.45 8.25 -20.84
C SER A 177 -16.12 6.88 -21.44
N GLY A 178 -16.85 6.43 -22.46
CA GLY A 178 -16.96 5.01 -22.79
C GLY A 178 -17.84 4.26 -21.77
N HIS A 179 -18.08 2.97 -22.03
CA HIS A 179 -18.84 2.09 -21.14
C HIS A 179 -18.16 1.91 -19.76
N THR A 180 -18.97 1.84 -18.71
CA THR A 180 -18.57 1.51 -17.33
C THR A 180 -19.42 0.35 -16.81
N LYS A 181 -18.81 -0.58 -16.06
CA LYS A 181 -19.50 -1.78 -15.59
C LYS A 181 -20.65 -1.39 -14.64
N LEU A 182 -21.88 -1.64 -15.09
CA LEU A 182 -23.13 -1.29 -14.42
C LEU A 182 -23.35 0.22 -14.19
N GLY A 183 -22.60 1.10 -14.87
CA GLY A 183 -22.73 2.55 -14.73
C GLY A 183 -22.01 3.16 -13.52
N ILE A 184 -22.25 4.44 -13.27
CA ILE A 184 -21.67 5.19 -12.15
C ILE A 184 -22.47 4.86 -10.88
N GLN A 185 -21.77 4.51 -9.80
CA GLN A 185 -22.41 4.15 -8.53
C GLN A 185 -22.28 5.25 -7.48
N THR A 186 -21.17 5.98 -7.48
CA THR A 186 -20.86 6.94 -6.43
C THR A 186 -20.37 8.25 -7.02
N ALA A 187 -20.57 9.35 -6.30
CA ALA A 187 -20.20 10.68 -6.79
C ALA A 187 -19.74 11.60 -5.66
N THR A 188 -18.68 12.36 -5.90
CA THR A 188 -18.30 13.47 -5.03
C THR A 188 -17.71 14.63 -5.83
N PHE A 189 -17.78 15.84 -5.29
CA PHE A 189 -17.14 17.01 -5.88
C PHE A 189 -15.89 17.37 -5.06
N SER A 190 -14.73 17.47 -5.72
CA SER A 190 -13.48 17.83 -5.07
C SER A 190 -12.57 18.59 -6.02
N ASP A 191 -11.92 19.64 -5.49
CA ASP A 191 -10.88 20.40 -6.18
C ASP A 191 -11.31 20.92 -7.56
N GLY A 192 -12.57 21.39 -7.68
CA GLY A 192 -13.12 21.94 -8.92
C GLY A 192 -13.65 20.93 -9.93
N HIS A 193 -13.68 19.63 -9.56
CA HIS A 193 -14.06 18.55 -10.45
C HIS A 193 -15.07 17.61 -9.79
N TRP A 194 -15.90 16.99 -10.64
CA TRP A 194 -16.70 15.84 -10.30
C TRP A 194 -15.89 14.56 -10.45
N TRP A 195 -16.02 13.70 -9.45
CA TRP A 195 -15.36 12.40 -9.37
C TRP A 195 -16.44 11.33 -9.25
N PHE A 196 -16.44 10.39 -10.19
CA PHE A 196 -17.47 9.35 -10.30
C PHE A 196 -16.88 7.96 -10.13
N GLY A 197 -17.24 7.29 -9.04
CA GLY A 197 -16.83 5.91 -8.79
C GLY A 197 -17.75 4.92 -9.49
N CYS A 198 -17.15 3.94 -10.13
CA CYS A 198 -17.81 2.88 -10.88
C CYS A 198 -17.31 1.52 -10.37
N TYR A 199 -18.10 0.46 -10.57
CA TYR A 199 -17.61 -0.89 -10.28
C TYR A 199 -16.43 -1.28 -11.15
N GLY A 200 -15.57 -2.16 -10.62
CA GLY A 200 -14.35 -2.61 -11.30
C GLY A 200 -13.25 -1.55 -11.26
N GLU A 201 -13.05 -0.92 -10.10
CA GLU A 201 -11.95 -0.01 -9.82
C GLU A 201 -11.83 1.17 -10.79
N THR A 202 -12.96 1.68 -11.27
CA THR A 202 -12.96 2.75 -12.27
C THR A 202 -13.40 4.05 -11.61
N LEU A 203 -12.59 5.09 -11.76
CA LEU A 203 -12.90 6.46 -11.36
C LEU A 203 -12.86 7.38 -12.57
N LEU A 204 -13.93 8.13 -12.79
CA LEU A 204 -13.99 9.14 -13.86
C LEU A 204 -13.80 10.53 -13.25
N LYS A 205 -13.04 11.37 -13.95
CA LYS A 205 -12.92 12.81 -13.65
C LYS A 205 -13.63 13.61 -14.71
N VAL A 206 -14.46 14.54 -14.24
CA VAL A 206 -15.29 15.40 -15.07
C VAL A 206 -15.20 16.83 -14.54
N SER A 207 -15.06 17.81 -15.43
CA SER A 207 -15.04 19.22 -15.03
C SER A 207 -16.36 19.65 -14.38
N ALA A 208 -16.35 20.77 -13.65
CA ALA A 208 -17.59 21.41 -13.17
C ALA A 208 -18.60 21.77 -14.29
N SER A 209 -18.12 21.84 -15.54
CA SER A 209 -18.90 22.08 -16.76
C SER A 209 -19.23 20.80 -17.56
N TRP A 210 -19.11 19.63 -16.94
CA TRP A 210 -19.49 18.32 -17.51
C TRP A 210 -18.61 17.82 -18.66
N LYS A 211 -17.43 18.39 -18.83
CA LYS A 211 -16.44 17.88 -19.78
C LYS A 211 -15.73 16.67 -19.18
N PHE A 212 -15.71 15.55 -19.90
CA PHE A 212 -14.92 14.39 -19.50
C PHE A 212 -13.41 14.69 -19.59
N GLU A 213 -12.65 14.40 -18.54
CA GLU A 213 -11.23 14.75 -18.44
C GLU A 213 -10.31 13.54 -18.26
N GLY A 214 -10.81 12.43 -17.71
CA GLY A 214 -9.98 11.25 -17.55
C GLY A 214 -10.71 10.06 -16.92
N ARG A 215 -10.13 8.89 -17.16
CA ARG A 215 -10.48 7.62 -16.52
C ARG A 215 -9.24 7.12 -15.77
N PHE A 216 -9.44 6.73 -14.53
CA PHE A 216 -8.38 6.28 -13.64
C PHE A 216 -8.77 4.97 -12.98
N GLN A 217 -7.74 4.23 -12.58
CA GLN A 217 -7.89 3.02 -11.82
C GLN A 217 -7.87 3.36 -10.32
N PHE A 218 -9.03 3.28 -9.70
CA PHE A 218 -9.24 3.68 -8.31
C PHE A 218 -10.53 3.03 -7.79
N ASP A 219 -10.40 2.13 -6.82
CA ASP A 219 -11.53 1.40 -6.24
C ASP A 219 -12.30 2.23 -5.23
N CYS A 220 -13.44 2.76 -5.67
CA CYS A 220 -14.34 3.64 -4.91
C CYS A 220 -15.83 3.46 -5.28
N GLY A 221 -16.17 2.33 -5.91
CA GLY A 221 -17.54 2.06 -6.36
C GLY A 221 -18.53 1.78 -5.21
N LEU A 222 -18.06 1.60 -3.97
CA LEU A 222 -18.90 1.36 -2.78
C LEU A 222 -18.94 2.57 -1.82
N GLY A 223 -18.39 3.70 -2.25
CA GLY A 223 -18.50 4.99 -1.60
C GLY A 223 -17.29 5.88 -1.87
N ILE A 224 -17.54 7.15 -2.16
CA ILE A 224 -16.49 8.16 -2.31
C ILE A 224 -16.99 9.49 -1.74
N GLU A 225 -16.22 10.07 -0.83
CA GLU A 225 -16.55 11.37 -0.26
C GLU A 225 -15.31 12.24 -0.17
N SER A 226 -15.38 13.50 -0.58
CA SER A 226 -14.26 14.43 -0.41
C SER A 226 -14.09 14.77 1.07
N ILE A 227 -12.85 14.66 1.56
CA ILE A 227 -12.46 15.11 2.90
C ILE A 227 -11.53 16.33 2.85
N GLY A 228 -11.44 16.96 1.67
CA GLY A 228 -10.62 18.14 1.40
C GLY A 228 -9.14 17.83 1.15
N ARG A 229 -8.39 18.86 0.76
CA ARG A 229 -6.93 18.81 0.50
C ARG A 229 -6.50 17.72 -0.49
N GLY A 230 -7.34 17.45 -1.49
CA GLY A 230 -7.09 16.40 -2.47
C GLY A 230 -7.10 14.99 -1.90
N GLN A 231 -7.93 14.73 -0.89
CA GLN A 231 -8.15 13.40 -0.32
C GLN A 231 -9.62 12.98 -0.42
N PHE A 232 -9.84 11.67 -0.57
CA PHE A 232 -11.13 11.02 -0.53
C PHE A 232 -11.23 10.09 0.68
N LEU A 233 -12.39 10.04 1.31
CA LEU A 233 -12.79 8.92 2.12
C LEU A 233 -13.49 7.90 1.22
N VAL A 234 -12.96 6.68 1.18
CA VAL A 234 -13.37 5.65 0.22
C VAL A 234 -14.02 4.48 0.95
N GLY A 235 -15.27 4.18 0.62
CA GLY A 235 -16.03 3.06 1.16
C GLY A 235 -15.64 1.74 0.51
N ARG A 236 -15.46 0.70 1.33
CA ARG A 236 -15.17 -0.68 0.95
C ARG A 236 -15.95 -1.65 1.81
N GLY A 237 -16.25 -2.81 1.24
CA GLY A 237 -16.92 -3.90 1.94
C GLY A 237 -16.51 -5.26 1.39
N GLN A 238 -16.40 -6.22 2.28
CA GLN A 238 -16.10 -7.62 2.00
C GLN A 238 -17.24 -8.47 2.54
N SER A 239 -17.91 -9.19 1.64
CA SER A 239 -18.98 -10.11 1.99
C SER A 239 -18.44 -11.49 2.37
N GLY A 240 -19.13 -12.13 3.30
CA GLY A 240 -18.95 -13.53 3.71
C GLY A 240 -20.28 -14.10 4.19
N ASP A 241 -20.25 -15.32 4.72
CA ASP A 241 -21.47 -16.07 5.10
C ASP A 241 -22.32 -15.37 6.17
N ASP A 242 -21.71 -14.56 7.04
CA ASP A 242 -22.35 -13.78 8.10
C ASP A 242 -22.62 -12.30 7.70
N GLY A 243 -22.52 -11.97 6.41
CA GLY A 243 -22.83 -10.65 5.86
C GLY A 243 -21.61 -9.87 5.34
N CYS A 244 -21.79 -8.57 5.10
CA CYS A 244 -20.77 -7.65 4.62
C CYS A 244 -20.30 -6.72 5.75
N ASN A 245 -18.99 -6.47 5.81
CA ASN A 245 -18.45 -5.43 6.67
C ASN A 245 -18.44 -4.06 5.97
N GLY A 246 -18.29 -2.99 6.75
CA GLY A 246 -18.07 -1.63 6.23
C GLY A 246 -16.71 -1.10 6.64
N LEU A 247 -15.97 -0.57 5.67
CA LEU A 247 -14.65 0.00 5.85
C LEU A 247 -14.55 1.32 5.07
N ALA A 248 -14.10 2.38 5.70
CA ALA A 248 -13.83 3.65 5.02
C ALA A 248 -12.35 3.99 5.19
N ILE A 249 -11.69 4.35 4.10
CA ILE A 249 -10.24 4.54 4.03
C ILE A 249 -9.94 5.91 3.42
N SER A 250 -9.15 6.72 4.12
CA SER A 250 -8.72 8.03 3.60
C SER A 250 -7.57 7.90 2.60
N GLN A 251 -7.79 8.17 1.31
CA GLN A 251 -6.83 8.04 0.22
C GLN A 251 -6.55 9.39 -0.45
N GLU A 252 -5.32 9.63 -0.88
CA GLU A 252 -5.03 10.76 -1.78
C GLU A 252 -5.72 10.57 -3.13
N ASN A 253 -6.25 11.67 -3.67
CA ASN A 253 -6.81 11.65 -5.01
C ASN A 253 -5.72 11.55 -6.08
N VAL A 254 -6.15 11.16 -7.29
CA VAL A 254 -5.25 10.87 -8.41
C VAL A 254 -4.37 12.07 -8.78
N ASP A 255 -4.89 13.29 -8.68
CA ASP A 255 -4.11 14.49 -9.00
C ASP A 255 -3.02 14.78 -7.96
N SER A 256 -3.31 14.55 -6.67
CA SER A 256 -2.32 14.66 -5.59
C SER A 256 -1.22 13.63 -5.74
N GLN A 257 -1.57 12.36 -6.01
CA GLN A 257 -0.59 11.31 -6.30
C GLN A 257 0.30 11.68 -7.50
N ARG A 258 -0.28 12.25 -8.56
CA ARG A 258 0.48 12.71 -9.73
C ARG A 258 1.41 13.88 -9.40
N ARG A 259 0.94 14.86 -8.63
CA ARG A 259 1.75 16.01 -8.20
C ARG A 259 2.91 15.59 -7.31
N GLU A 260 2.68 14.65 -6.40
CA GLU A 260 3.72 14.10 -5.54
C GLU A 260 4.77 13.36 -6.38
N ASN A 261 4.33 12.46 -7.27
CA ASN A 261 5.24 11.74 -8.16
C ASN A 261 5.97 12.65 -9.17
N ALA A 262 5.44 13.84 -9.45
CA ALA A 262 6.10 14.83 -10.32
C ALA A 262 7.19 15.65 -9.60
N ARG A 263 7.27 15.59 -8.27
CA ARG A 263 8.34 16.25 -7.51
C ARG A 263 9.60 15.36 -7.52
N PRO A 264 10.79 15.95 -7.67
CA PRO A 264 12.04 15.22 -7.54
C PRO A 264 12.16 14.61 -6.13
N THR A 265 12.39 13.30 -6.07
CA THR A 265 12.71 12.61 -4.81
C THR A 265 14.07 13.06 -4.31
N GLN A 266 14.18 13.54 -3.08
CA GLN A 266 15.44 13.99 -2.49
C GLN A 266 16.03 12.97 -1.51
N ARG A 267 15.18 12.23 -0.79
CA ARG A 267 15.62 11.29 0.26
C ARG A 267 14.92 9.95 0.13
N VAL A 268 15.71 8.93 -0.20
CA VAL A 268 15.27 7.53 -0.18
C VAL A 268 15.97 6.83 0.99
N LEU A 269 15.19 6.37 1.97
CA LEU A 269 15.71 5.56 3.07
C LEU A 269 15.36 4.10 2.85
N PHE A 270 16.13 3.19 3.45
CA PHE A 270 15.91 1.77 3.26
C PHE A 270 16.48 0.90 4.37
N GLY A 271 15.96 -0.32 4.48
CA GLY A 271 16.51 -1.33 5.37
C GLY A 271 15.77 -2.66 5.29
N SER A 272 16.31 -3.66 5.97
CA SER A 272 15.76 -5.02 6.01
C SER A 272 15.76 -5.60 7.43
N CYS A 273 15.21 -6.81 7.56
CA CYS A 273 15.36 -7.66 8.75
C CYS A 273 14.75 -7.04 10.01
N ILE A 274 13.41 -6.89 10.00
CA ILE A 274 12.63 -6.57 11.20
C ILE A 274 12.14 -7.84 11.87
N LYS A 275 12.61 -8.06 13.10
CA LYS A 275 12.01 -9.02 14.02
C LYS A 275 10.80 -8.39 14.69
N GLN A 276 9.63 -8.65 14.14
CA GLN A 276 8.34 -8.00 14.44
C GLN A 276 7.91 -8.07 15.91
N GLN A 277 8.41 -9.05 16.68
CA GLN A 277 8.15 -9.17 18.12
C GLN A 277 9.02 -8.25 18.99
N ASN A 278 10.07 -7.65 18.43
CA ASN A 278 11.00 -6.80 19.15
C ASN A 278 10.63 -5.32 18.97
N ALA A 279 11.09 -4.47 19.91
CA ALA A 279 10.99 -3.04 19.76
C ALA A 279 11.77 -2.54 18.51
N THR A 280 11.24 -1.51 17.85
CA THR A 280 11.81 -0.92 16.63
C THR A 280 12.08 0.59 16.79
N PRO A 281 12.88 1.02 17.78
CA PRO A 281 13.16 2.45 18.01
C PRO A 281 13.83 3.13 16.81
N ILE A 282 14.47 2.34 15.93
CA ILE A 282 15.08 2.85 14.70
C ILE A 282 14.07 3.52 13.76
N LEU A 283 12.81 3.09 13.78
CA LEU A 283 11.78 3.66 12.91
C LEU A 283 11.51 5.12 13.28
N SER A 284 11.59 5.48 14.56
CA SER A 284 11.55 6.88 14.98
C SER A 284 12.75 7.67 14.49
N THR A 285 13.93 7.06 14.37
CA THR A 285 15.11 7.70 13.78
C THR A 285 14.94 7.91 12.28
N ILE A 286 14.45 6.91 11.55
CA ILE A 286 14.08 7.02 10.12
C ILE A 286 13.09 8.17 9.90
N LEU A 287 12.06 8.28 10.74
CA LEU A 287 11.05 9.34 10.62
C LEU A 287 11.62 10.75 10.80
N ARG A 288 12.64 10.92 11.66
CA ARG A 288 13.31 12.22 11.84
C ARG A 288 14.11 12.65 10.62
N GLU A 289 14.57 11.71 9.81
CA GLU A 289 15.20 11.97 8.51
C GLU A 289 14.17 12.40 7.45
N LYS A 290 12.86 12.37 7.75
CA LYS A 290 11.74 12.80 6.89
C LYS A 290 11.83 12.25 5.46
N PRO A 291 11.89 10.92 5.27
CA PRO A 291 12.05 10.30 3.95
C PRO A 291 10.94 10.73 2.98
N ASP A 292 11.30 10.93 1.72
CA ASP A 292 10.30 11.04 0.64
C ASP A 292 9.84 9.64 0.20
N LEU A 293 10.74 8.66 0.32
CA LEU A 293 10.50 7.25 0.02
C LEU A 293 11.22 6.35 1.03
N PHE A 294 10.56 5.29 1.47
CA PHE A 294 11.19 4.22 2.26
C PHE A 294 11.09 2.88 1.54
N LEU A 295 12.21 2.16 1.46
CA LEU A 295 12.30 0.84 0.82
C LEU A 295 12.56 -0.26 1.86
N PHE A 296 11.61 -1.18 1.97
CA PHE A 296 11.79 -2.43 2.66
C PHE A 296 12.42 -3.45 1.72
N LEU A 297 13.63 -3.93 2.08
CA LEU A 297 14.44 -4.76 1.18
C LEU A 297 14.20 -6.26 1.35
N GLY A 298 13.39 -6.66 2.34
CA GLY A 298 13.11 -8.06 2.68
C GLY A 298 13.27 -8.36 4.16
N ASP A 299 12.90 -9.57 4.58
CA ASP A 299 12.75 -9.95 5.98
C ASP A 299 11.90 -8.94 6.76
N ASN A 300 10.77 -8.57 6.18
CA ASN A 300 9.85 -7.63 6.81
C ASN A 300 9.25 -8.22 8.10
N ILE A 301 9.14 -9.55 8.11
CA ILE A 301 8.77 -10.37 9.25
C ILE A 301 9.59 -11.66 9.22
N TYR A 302 9.77 -12.26 10.40
CA TYR A 302 10.29 -13.61 10.56
C TYR A 302 9.12 -14.59 10.68
N ALA A 303 8.68 -15.16 9.54
CA ALA A 303 7.52 -16.07 9.49
C ALA A 303 7.92 -17.54 9.57
N ASP A 304 8.85 -18.00 8.72
CA ASP A 304 9.41 -19.36 8.68
C ASP A 304 8.36 -20.47 8.82
N THR A 305 7.31 -20.40 8.00
CA THR A 305 6.13 -21.24 8.14
C THR A 305 5.45 -21.52 6.80
N ALA A 306 4.91 -22.74 6.69
CA ALA A 306 3.97 -23.12 5.63
C ALA A 306 2.50 -22.81 5.99
N ASP A 307 2.22 -22.35 7.21
CA ASP A 307 0.89 -21.95 7.65
C ASP A 307 0.67 -20.44 7.42
N MET A 308 -0.18 -20.12 6.44
CA MET A 308 -0.46 -18.74 6.05
C MET A 308 -1.18 -17.93 7.14
N SER A 309 -1.89 -18.59 8.05
CA SER A 309 -2.51 -17.90 9.19
C SER A 309 -1.46 -17.41 10.19
N VAL A 310 -0.38 -18.18 10.37
CA VAL A 310 0.78 -17.77 11.18
C VAL A 310 1.50 -16.62 10.50
N MET A 311 1.74 -16.69 9.18
CA MET A 311 2.36 -15.61 8.42
C MET A 311 1.55 -14.30 8.50
N GLN A 312 0.23 -14.37 8.30
CA GLN A 312 -0.68 -13.22 8.48
C GLN A 312 -0.60 -12.66 9.90
N THR A 313 -0.55 -13.52 10.92
CA THR A 313 -0.41 -13.09 12.32
C THR A 313 0.93 -12.36 12.57
N LYS A 314 2.02 -12.78 11.93
CA LYS A 314 3.31 -12.08 12.03
C LYS A 314 3.27 -10.71 11.34
N TYR A 315 2.62 -10.62 10.19
CA TYR A 315 2.36 -9.34 9.54
C TYR A 315 1.49 -8.42 10.40
N ASP A 316 0.45 -8.95 11.05
CA ASP A 316 -0.36 -8.20 12.01
C ASP A 316 0.49 -7.67 13.19
N GLN A 317 1.54 -8.38 13.60
CA GLN A 317 2.46 -7.90 14.64
C GLN A 317 3.29 -6.70 14.14
N LEU A 318 3.85 -6.79 12.92
CA LEU A 318 4.56 -5.66 12.29
C LEU A 318 3.65 -4.43 12.19
N ALA A 319 2.42 -4.62 11.70
CA ALA A 319 1.40 -3.58 11.60
C ALA A 319 0.88 -3.08 12.95
N ARG A 320 1.39 -3.54 14.10
CA ARG A 320 1.08 -2.98 15.43
C ARG A 320 2.21 -2.15 16.03
N LEU A 321 3.38 -2.06 15.39
CA LEU A 321 4.57 -1.38 15.93
C LEU A 321 4.57 0.13 15.72
N PRO A 322 4.45 1.02 16.73
CA PRO A 322 4.21 2.48 16.55
C PRO A 322 4.97 3.17 15.41
N GLY A 323 6.28 2.94 15.30
CA GLY A 323 7.08 3.52 14.23
C GLY A 323 6.74 3.02 12.82
N PHE A 324 6.29 1.77 12.66
CA PHE A 324 5.84 1.25 11.35
C PHE A 324 4.61 2.01 10.85
N ARG A 325 3.76 2.45 11.79
CA ARG A 325 2.54 3.25 11.55
C ARG A 325 2.91 4.53 10.92
N GLU A 326 3.69 5.26 11.68
CA GLU A 326 3.98 6.63 11.38
C GLU A 326 4.76 6.68 10.07
N LEU A 327 5.59 5.66 9.80
CA LEU A 327 6.27 5.48 8.53
C LEU A 327 5.29 5.25 7.36
N VAL A 328 4.43 4.22 7.42
CA VAL A 328 3.51 3.94 6.28
C VAL A 328 2.45 5.03 6.09
N ASN A 329 2.16 5.83 7.12
CA ASN A 329 1.20 6.95 7.03
C ASN A 329 1.83 8.22 6.50
N GLY A 330 3.10 8.46 6.82
CA GLY A 330 3.78 9.73 6.60
C GLY A 330 4.76 9.71 5.43
N CYS A 331 4.99 8.54 4.84
CA CYS A 331 5.98 8.35 3.77
C CYS A 331 5.47 7.31 2.76
N ARG A 332 5.82 7.50 1.49
CA ARG A 332 5.62 6.47 0.47
C ARG A 332 6.53 5.28 0.77
N VAL A 333 5.93 4.11 0.98
CA VAL A 333 6.65 2.86 1.25
C VAL A 333 6.55 1.92 0.05
N LEU A 334 7.68 1.33 -0.34
CA LEU A 334 7.74 0.22 -1.28
C LEU A 334 8.45 -0.97 -0.61
N ALA A 335 8.04 -2.18 -0.96
CA ALA A 335 8.57 -3.39 -0.34
C ALA A 335 8.71 -4.54 -1.33
N THR A 336 9.80 -5.31 -1.15
CA THR A 336 9.94 -6.70 -1.58
C THR A 336 10.13 -7.59 -0.35
N TRP A 337 10.17 -8.91 -0.54
CA TRP A 337 10.46 -9.88 0.52
C TRP A 337 11.89 -10.41 0.46
N ASP A 338 12.26 -11.17 1.48
CA ASP A 338 13.34 -12.14 1.47
C ASP A 338 12.82 -13.52 1.93
N ASP A 339 13.67 -14.44 2.33
CA ASP A 339 13.32 -15.82 2.68
C ASP A 339 12.36 -15.93 3.87
N HIS A 340 12.56 -15.14 4.92
CA HIS A 340 11.78 -15.29 6.14
C HIS A 340 10.31 -14.86 5.98
N ASP A 341 10.04 -13.84 5.17
CA ASP A 341 8.70 -13.40 4.79
C ASP A 341 8.17 -14.05 3.49
N TYR A 342 9.03 -14.75 2.76
CA TYR A 342 8.66 -15.77 1.76
C TYR A 342 8.14 -17.06 2.43
N GLY A 343 8.62 -17.38 3.63
CA GLY A 343 8.09 -18.43 4.52
C GLY A 343 9.01 -19.62 4.78
N LEU A 344 10.25 -19.60 4.28
CA LEU A 344 11.23 -20.66 4.52
C LEU A 344 12.63 -20.07 4.40
N ASN A 345 13.44 -20.18 5.46
CA ASN A 345 14.85 -19.78 5.48
C ASN A 345 15.62 -20.39 4.29
N ASP A 346 16.38 -19.55 3.57
CA ASP A 346 17.02 -19.86 2.28
C ASP A 346 16.07 -20.54 1.27
N GLY A 347 14.78 -20.22 1.34
CA GLY A 347 13.74 -20.80 0.49
C GLY A 347 13.80 -20.26 -0.93
N GLY A 348 13.38 -21.09 -1.88
CA GLY A 348 13.38 -20.77 -3.30
C GLY A 348 12.14 -21.32 -4.01
N ARG A 349 12.25 -21.59 -5.30
CA ARG A 349 11.15 -22.06 -6.16
C ARG A 349 10.51 -23.38 -5.72
N ASP A 350 11.21 -24.16 -4.90
CA ASP A 350 10.78 -25.47 -4.42
C ASP A 350 9.90 -25.37 -3.16
N PHE A 351 9.73 -24.16 -2.59
CA PHE A 351 8.82 -23.94 -1.48
C PHE A 351 7.36 -24.03 -1.94
N GLU A 352 6.64 -25.01 -1.43
CA GLU A 352 5.28 -25.35 -1.86
C GLU A 352 4.27 -24.20 -1.65
N LYS A 353 4.50 -23.34 -0.65
CA LYS A 353 3.58 -22.25 -0.28
C LYS A 353 3.89 -20.90 -0.91
N ARG A 354 4.82 -20.83 -1.87
CA ARG A 354 5.22 -19.55 -2.50
C ARG A 354 4.07 -18.74 -3.10
N VAL A 355 3.05 -19.40 -3.66
CA VAL A 355 1.88 -18.72 -4.26
C VAL A 355 1.01 -18.13 -3.16
N GLU A 356 0.81 -18.86 -2.07
CA GLU A 356 0.05 -18.38 -0.93
C GLU A 356 0.80 -17.30 -0.14
N SER A 357 2.11 -17.44 0.05
CA SER A 357 2.96 -16.38 0.63
C SER A 357 2.87 -15.11 -0.19
N GLN A 358 2.89 -15.21 -1.53
CA GLN A 358 2.70 -14.07 -2.43
C GLN A 358 1.39 -13.35 -2.14
N ARG A 359 0.28 -14.09 -1.97
CA ARG A 359 -1.03 -13.51 -1.65
C ARG A 359 -1.00 -12.77 -0.32
N VAL A 360 -0.45 -13.40 0.73
CA VAL A 360 -0.31 -12.77 2.05
C VAL A 360 0.52 -11.49 1.97
N PHE A 361 1.63 -11.51 1.24
CA PHE A 361 2.51 -10.35 1.04
C PHE A 361 1.77 -9.19 0.37
N VAL A 362 1.16 -9.42 -0.80
CA VAL A 362 0.48 -8.35 -1.56
C VAL A 362 -0.79 -7.86 -0.87
N ASP A 363 -1.44 -8.70 -0.06
CA ASP A 363 -2.57 -8.29 0.79
C ASP A 363 -2.12 -7.40 1.94
N PHE A 364 -1.04 -7.76 2.63
CA PHE A 364 -0.47 -6.94 3.71
C PHE A 364 -0.02 -5.56 3.22
N TRP A 365 0.71 -5.53 2.11
CA TRP A 365 1.17 -4.28 1.48
C TRP A 365 0.08 -3.54 0.70
N ARG A 366 -1.15 -4.05 0.72
CA ARG A 366 -2.35 -3.43 0.13
C ARG A 366 -2.18 -3.10 -1.35
N ASP A 367 -1.59 -4.01 -2.10
CA ASP A 367 -1.51 -3.88 -3.55
C ASP A 367 -2.91 -3.68 -4.14
N PRO A 368 -3.08 -2.76 -5.11
CA PRO A 368 -4.32 -2.66 -5.90
C PRO A 368 -4.74 -4.01 -6.47
N VAL A 369 -6.04 -4.27 -6.67
CA VAL A 369 -6.54 -5.59 -7.10
C VAL A 369 -5.97 -5.99 -8.47
N ASP A 370 -5.69 -5.00 -9.32
CA ASP A 370 -5.08 -5.16 -10.62
C ASP A 370 -3.55 -5.20 -10.64
N SER A 371 -2.90 -5.02 -9.47
CA SER A 371 -1.45 -5.05 -9.36
C SER A 371 -0.91 -6.26 -10.12
N ALA A 372 0.09 -6.03 -10.97
CA ALA A 372 0.72 -7.13 -11.69
C ALA A 372 1.27 -8.19 -10.72
N ARG A 373 1.59 -7.82 -9.47
CA ARG A 373 2.01 -8.73 -8.41
C ARG A 373 0.90 -9.63 -7.87
N ARG A 374 -0.37 -9.38 -8.18
CA ARG A 374 -1.48 -10.29 -7.86
C ARG A 374 -1.75 -11.32 -8.95
N SER A 375 -1.35 -11.02 -10.19
CA SER A 375 -1.65 -11.84 -11.37
C SER A 375 -0.44 -12.56 -11.98
N ARG A 376 0.79 -12.10 -11.69
CA ARG A 376 2.02 -12.75 -12.17
C ARG A 376 2.76 -13.46 -11.04
N PRO A 377 3.51 -14.53 -11.33
CA PRO A 377 4.39 -15.16 -10.35
C PRO A 377 5.48 -14.18 -9.87
N GLY A 378 5.68 -14.08 -8.54
CA GLY A 378 6.68 -13.22 -7.89
C GLY A 378 6.22 -11.79 -7.58
N VAL A 379 6.85 -11.16 -6.58
CA VAL A 379 6.49 -9.83 -6.02
C VAL A 379 7.33 -8.67 -6.56
N TYR A 380 8.08 -8.89 -7.64
CA TYR A 380 8.91 -7.84 -8.26
C TYR A 380 8.06 -6.72 -8.86
N SER A 381 8.57 -5.49 -8.79
CA SER A 381 7.89 -4.29 -9.32
C SER A 381 8.88 -3.18 -9.66
N ALA A 382 8.43 -2.18 -10.41
CA ALA A 382 9.22 -1.00 -10.73
C ALA A 382 8.36 0.27 -10.60
N HIS A 383 8.98 1.34 -10.13
CA HIS A 383 8.34 2.63 -9.84
C HIS A 383 9.21 3.75 -10.37
N THR A 384 8.61 4.87 -10.77
CA THR A 384 9.32 6.03 -11.32
C THR A 384 8.80 7.30 -10.70
N PHE A 385 9.72 8.15 -10.27
CA PHE A 385 9.46 9.41 -9.57
C PHE A 385 10.25 10.55 -10.20
N GLY A 386 9.74 11.77 -10.06
CA GLY A 386 10.38 12.98 -10.54
C GLY A 386 10.22 13.22 -12.05
N PRO A 387 10.50 14.47 -12.49
CA PRO A 387 10.46 14.86 -13.89
C PRO A 387 11.69 14.36 -14.64
N ALA A 388 11.69 14.46 -15.97
CA ALA A 388 12.90 14.21 -16.77
C ALA A 388 14.05 15.14 -16.32
N GLY A 389 15.28 14.61 -16.25
CA GLY A 389 16.46 15.28 -15.71
C GLY A 389 16.64 15.11 -14.20
N GLN A 390 15.61 14.66 -13.50
CA GLN A 390 15.62 14.36 -12.06
C GLN A 390 14.78 13.10 -11.77
N ARG A 391 14.79 12.17 -12.72
CA ARG A 391 13.93 10.98 -12.71
C ARG A 391 14.62 9.83 -12.00
N LEU A 392 14.06 9.47 -10.86
CA LEU A 392 14.43 8.28 -10.12
C LEU A 392 13.60 7.09 -10.58
N GLN A 393 14.25 5.98 -10.93
CA GLN A 393 13.60 4.67 -11.10
C GLN A 393 14.02 3.73 -9.96
N VAL A 394 13.03 3.10 -9.32
CA VAL A 394 13.25 2.06 -8.31
C VAL A 394 12.76 0.74 -8.86
N ILE A 395 13.65 -0.25 -8.93
CA ILE A 395 13.40 -1.60 -9.41
C ILE A 395 13.53 -2.55 -8.21
N LEU A 396 12.41 -3.15 -7.79
CA LEU A 396 12.38 -4.15 -6.73
C LEU A 396 12.42 -5.54 -7.36
N LEU A 397 13.53 -6.26 -7.16
CA LEU A 397 13.65 -7.65 -7.55
C LEU A 397 13.02 -8.58 -6.50
N ASP A 398 12.75 -9.80 -6.94
CA ASP A 398 12.32 -10.94 -6.15
C ASP A 398 13.30 -12.05 -6.46
N THR A 399 14.17 -12.35 -5.50
CA THR A 399 15.27 -13.32 -5.61
C THR A 399 14.89 -14.67 -4.99
N ARG A 400 13.60 -14.88 -4.67
CA ARG A 400 13.09 -16.08 -3.99
C ARG A 400 12.21 -16.92 -4.90
N TYR A 401 11.19 -16.30 -5.50
CA TYR A 401 10.09 -17.03 -6.15
C TYR A 401 10.55 -18.00 -7.25
N PHE A 402 11.56 -17.59 -8.02
CA PHE A 402 12.10 -18.36 -9.15
C PHE A 402 13.42 -19.06 -8.83
N ARG A 403 14.03 -18.76 -7.69
CA ARG A 403 15.39 -19.18 -7.38
C ARG A 403 15.48 -20.70 -7.26
N GLY A 404 16.38 -21.31 -8.03
CA GLY A 404 16.66 -22.75 -7.90
C GLY A 404 17.48 -23.08 -6.64
N PRO A 405 17.69 -24.38 -6.36
CA PRO A 405 18.42 -24.81 -5.16
C PRO A 405 19.88 -24.32 -5.18
N LEU A 406 20.43 -23.99 -3.99
CA LEU A 406 21.85 -23.67 -3.85
C LEU A 406 22.66 -24.92 -3.56
N GLN A 407 23.91 -24.94 -4.02
CA GLN A 407 24.85 -26.01 -3.70
C GLN A 407 25.40 -25.83 -2.28
N LYS A 408 25.40 -26.91 -1.50
CA LYS A 408 26.03 -26.96 -0.17
C LYS A 408 27.37 -27.69 -0.28
N GLY A 409 28.39 -27.15 0.37
CA GLY A 409 29.69 -27.79 0.49
C GLY A 409 29.71 -28.89 1.56
N GLU A 410 30.69 -29.80 1.47
CA GLU A 410 30.91 -30.84 2.49
C GLU A 410 31.27 -30.26 3.86
N GLN A 411 31.99 -29.14 3.87
CA GLN A 411 32.38 -28.42 5.08
C GLN A 411 31.62 -27.10 5.18
N ARG A 412 31.09 -26.80 6.37
CA ARG A 412 30.46 -25.52 6.66
C ARG A 412 31.53 -24.43 6.69
N ARG A 413 31.36 -23.39 5.86
CA ARG A 413 32.21 -22.20 5.85
C ARG A 413 31.77 -21.24 6.95
N VAL A 414 32.59 -20.21 7.21
CA VAL A 414 32.37 -19.23 8.29
C VAL A 414 30.95 -18.65 8.25
N GLY A 415 30.49 -18.24 7.07
CA GLY A 415 29.17 -17.64 6.93
C GLY A 415 28.02 -18.65 6.79
N GLY A 416 28.29 -19.88 6.33
CA GLY A 416 27.24 -20.86 6.12
C GLY A 416 27.64 -22.03 5.23
N PRO A 417 26.67 -22.84 4.77
CA PRO A 417 26.94 -24.08 4.06
C PRO A 417 27.16 -23.89 2.55
N TYR A 418 26.89 -22.71 1.98
CA TYR A 418 26.78 -22.55 0.53
C TYR A 418 28.14 -22.42 -0.17
N VAL A 419 28.21 -22.98 -1.37
CA VAL A 419 29.38 -22.88 -2.26
C VAL A 419 28.91 -22.50 -3.67
N PRO A 420 29.72 -21.77 -4.45
CA PRO A 420 29.41 -21.50 -5.85
C PRO A 420 29.24 -22.77 -6.67
N THR A 421 28.39 -22.70 -7.69
CA THR A 421 28.16 -23.78 -8.65
C THR A 421 28.19 -23.24 -10.08
N ASP A 422 28.77 -24.02 -11.00
CA ASP A 422 28.81 -23.72 -12.44
C ASP A 422 27.58 -24.27 -13.18
N ASP A 423 26.58 -24.81 -12.46
CA ASP A 423 25.33 -25.29 -13.05
C ASP A 423 24.48 -24.11 -13.58
N ALA A 424 24.65 -23.85 -14.88
CA ALA A 424 23.93 -22.80 -15.60
C ALA A 424 22.41 -23.00 -15.71
N THR A 425 21.87 -24.15 -15.28
CA THR A 425 20.42 -24.41 -15.31
C THR A 425 19.68 -23.82 -14.10
N ILE A 426 20.42 -23.47 -13.05
CA ILE A 426 19.89 -22.85 -11.84
C ILE A 426 19.78 -21.34 -12.08
N SER A 427 18.63 -20.75 -11.81
CA SER A 427 18.39 -19.31 -12.02
C SER A 427 17.96 -18.67 -10.71
N ILE A 428 18.26 -17.37 -10.53
CA ILE A 428 17.76 -16.55 -9.42
C ILE A 428 16.41 -15.95 -9.77
N LEU A 429 16.34 -15.23 -10.89
CA LEU A 429 15.16 -14.47 -11.31
C LEU A 429 14.20 -15.27 -12.21
N GLY A 430 14.67 -16.35 -12.83
CA GLY A 430 13.90 -17.08 -13.83
C GLY A 430 13.66 -16.27 -15.12
N LYS A 431 13.20 -16.97 -16.16
CA LYS A 431 13.13 -16.39 -17.53
C LYS A 431 12.21 -15.17 -17.62
N THR A 432 11.07 -15.19 -16.91
CA THR A 432 10.05 -14.14 -16.98
C THR A 432 10.51 -12.84 -16.35
N GLN A 433 11.11 -12.90 -15.16
CA GLN A 433 11.61 -11.72 -14.48
C GLN A 433 12.88 -11.17 -15.13
N TRP A 434 13.77 -12.03 -15.66
CA TRP A 434 14.92 -11.58 -16.47
C TRP A 434 14.47 -10.75 -17.68
N LYS A 435 13.48 -11.25 -18.44
CA LYS A 435 12.90 -10.52 -19.56
C LYS A 435 12.26 -9.21 -19.12
N TRP A 436 11.55 -9.23 -17.98
CA TRP A 436 10.94 -8.04 -17.41
C TRP A 436 11.99 -7.00 -16.99
N LEU A 437 13.07 -7.41 -16.32
CA LEU A 437 14.16 -6.53 -15.88
C LEU A 437 14.83 -5.85 -17.06
N ALA A 438 15.11 -6.60 -18.13
CA ALA A 438 15.66 -6.05 -19.36
C ALA A 438 14.76 -4.95 -19.97
N ASN A 439 13.42 -5.09 -19.85
CA ASN A 439 12.50 -4.06 -20.30
C ASN A 439 12.46 -2.84 -19.37
N GLN A 440 12.61 -3.05 -18.05
CA GLN A 440 12.65 -1.96 -17.07
C GLN A 440 13.92 -1.11 -17.20
N LEU A 441 15.08 -1.74 -17.39
CA LEU A 441 16.36 -1.03 -17.53
C LEU A 441 16.40 -0.15 -18.79
N ARG A 442 15.61 -0.47 -19.82
CA ARG A 442 15.44 0.37 -21.03
C ARG A 442 14.47 1.53 -20.84
N GLN A 443 13.73 1.60 -19.73
CA GLN A 443 12.88 2.76 -19.46
C GLN A 443 13.77 3.97 -19.11
N PRO A 444 13.39 5.20 -19.51
CA PRO A 444 14.22 6.37 -19.24
C PRO A 444 14.23 6.70 -17.75
N ALA A 445 15.43 6.87 -17.19
CA ALA A 445 15.68 7.31 -15.81
C ALA A 445 17.07 7.93 -15.72
N ASP A 446 17.19 8.96 -14.88
CA ASP A 446 18.44 9.70 -14.61
C ASP A 446 19.23 9.04 -13.48
N PHE A 447 18.54 8.34 -12.56
CA PHE A 447 19.14 7.49 -11.54
C PHE A 447 18.33 6.21 -11.33
N ARG A 448 19.00 5.08 -11.07
CA ARG A 448 18.37 3.77 -10.87
C ARG A 448 18.80 3.15 -9.55
N ILE A 449 17.81 2.79 -8.75
CA ILE A 449 17.98 1.92 -7.59
C ILE A 449 17.48 0.53 -7.98
N VAL A 450 18.33 -0.48 -7.85
CA VAL A 450 17.93 -1.89 -7.97
C VAL A 450 18.02 -2.54 -6.60
N VAL A 451 16.88 -2.95 -6.04
CA VAL A 451 16.82 -3.68 -4.77
C VAL A 451 16.92 -5.18 -5.06
N THR A 452 17.89 -5.83 -4.43
CA THR A 452 18.11 -7.28 -4.45
C THR A 452 18.17 -7.74 -2.99
N SER A 453 17.17 -8.50 -2.52
CA SER A 453 17.04 -8.82 -1.09
C SER A 453 18.32 -9.41 -0.48
N ILE A 454 19.04 -10.21 -1.27
CA ILE A 454 20.36 -10.77 -0.98
C ILE A 454 21.49 -10.02 -1.71
N GLN A 455 22.71 -10.12 -1.17
CA GLN A 455 23.87 -9.43 -1.73
C GLN A 455 24.23 -9.89 -3.15
N CYS A 456 24.52 -8.92 -4.03
CA CYS A 456 24.82 -9.16 -5.45
C CYS A 456 26.31 -9.01 -5.80
N ILE A 457 26.95 -7.92 -5.37
CA ILE A 457 28.37 -7.67 -5.61
C ILE A 457 29.21 -8.43 -4.59
N ALA A 458 28.85 -8.38 -3.30
CA ALA A 458 29.64 -9.01 -2.26
C ALA A 458 29.78 -10.53 -2.48
N GLU A 459 31.02 -11.02 -2.43
CA GLU A 459 31.32 -12.45 -2.47
C GLU A 459 31.52 -12.95 -1.05
N ASP A 460 30.43 -13.36 -0.39
CA ASP A 460 30.50 -13.80 1.00
C ASP A 460 30.59 -15.33 1.11
N ASP A 461 31.65 -15.79 1.78
CA ASP A 461 31.92 -17.22 1.98
C ASP A 461 30.84 -17.93 2.81
N GLY A 462 30.17 -18.90 2.19
CA GLY A 462 29.19 -19.77 2.84
C GLY A 462 27.75 -19.25 2.82
N GLN A 463 27.54 -18.04 2.32
CA GLN A 463 26.32 -17.26 2.52
C GLN A 463 25.47 -17.25 1.26
N GLU A 464 24.17 -17.03 1.41
CA GLU A 464 23.26 -16.93 0.28
C GLU A 464 23.45 -15.57 -0.43
N THR A 465 24.08 -15.63 -1.60
CA THR A 465 24.38 -14.44 -2.41
C THR A 465 24.32 -14.78 -3.88
N TRP A 466 24.27 -13.76 -4.75
CA TRP A 466 24.36 -13.99 -6.20
C TRP A 466 25.67 -14.69 -6.60
N SER A 467 26.74 -14.54 -5.80
CA SER A 467 28.03 -15.20 -6.06
C SER A 467 27.95 -16.73 -5.98
N ASN A 468 26.89 -17.31 -5.40
CA ASN A 468 26.67 -18.75 -5.45
C ASN A 468 26.28 -19.24 -6.86
N LEU A 469 25.80 -18.34 -7.73
CA LEU A 469 25.43 -18.61 -9.12
C LEU A 469 26.15 -17.61 -10.04
N PRO A 470 27.48 -17.79 -10.27
CA PRO A 470 28.30 -16.83 -10.99
C PRO A 470 27.77 -16.45 -12.38
N HIS A 471 27.13 -17.38 -13.09
CA HIS A 471 26.54 -17.12 -14.41
C HIS A 471 25.33 -16.17 -14.35
N GLU A 472 24.50 -16.24 -13.30
CA GLU A 472 23.38 -15.30 -13.12
C GLU A 472 23.88 -13.92 -12.67
N ARG A 473 24.95 -13.87 -11.86
CA ARG A 473 25.63 -12.63 -11.49
C ARG A 473 26.25 -11.94 -12.70
N SER A 474 27.03 -12.67 -13.52
CA SER A 474 27.60 -12.14 -14.77
C SER A 474 26.50 -11.59 -15.67
N ARG A 475 25.44 -12.38 -15.88
CA ARG A 475 24.29 -11.97 -16.68
C ARG A 475 23.63 -10.67 -16.21
N PHE A 476 23.65 -10.40 -14.90
CA PHE A 476 23.15 -9.13 -14.36
C PHE A 476 24.00 -7.95 -14.83
N PHE A 477 25.32 -8.03 -14.65
CA PHE A 477 26.26 -6.99 -15.09
C PHE A 477 26.27 -6.82 -16.62
N ASP A 478 26.24 -7.92 -17.36
CA ASP A 478 26.10 -7.92 -18.82
C ASP A 478 24.84 -7.18 -19.25
N LEU A 479 23.70 -7.42 -18.58
CA LEU A 479 22.45 -6.74 -18.89
C LEU A 479 22.51 -5.23 -18.58
N LEU A 480 23.19 -4.81 -17.50
CA LEU A 480 23.41 -3.39 -17.22
C LEU A 480 24.22 -2.72 -18.34
N ALA A 481 25.29 -3.37 -18.80
CA ALA A 481 26.12 -2.90 -19.91
C ALA A 481 25.33 -2.84 -21.23
N GLU A 482 24.62 -3.91 -21.59
CA GLU A 482 23.81 -4.02 -22.82
C GLU A 482 22.71 -2.97 -22.89
N THR A 483 22.05 -2.69 -21.77
CA THR A 483 20.97 -1.70 -21.69
C THR A 483 21.48 -0.27 -21.54
N LYS A 484 22.80 -0.09 -21.34
CA LYS A 484 23.44 1.20 -21.05
C LYS A 484 22.75 1.92 -19.90
N ALA A 485 22.38 1.14 -18.87
CA ALA A 485 21.71 1.68 -17.70
C ALA A 485 22.64 2.66 -16.98
N LYS A 486 22.26 3.94 -16.95
CA LYS A 486 23.04 4.99 -16.29
C LYS A 486 22.77 5.03 -14.79
N ASN A 487 23.78 5.45 -14.02
CA ASN A 487 23.70 5.81 -12.59
C ASN A 487 22.94 4.76 -11.76
N VAL A 488 23.46 3.52 -11.77
CA VAL A 488 22.83 2.36 -11.11
C VAL A 488 23.50 2.10 -9.77
N VAL A 489 22.68 1.97 -8.72
CA VAL A 489 23.11 1.44 -7.41
C VAL A 489 22.27 0.23 -7.02
N LEU A 490 22.89 -0.68 -6.28
CA LEU A 490 22.24 -1.85 -5.71
C LEU A 490 22.01 -1.64 -4.21
N LEU A 491 20.85 -2.06 -3.72
CA LEU A 491 20.54 -2.08 -2.29
C LEU A 491 20.20 -3.51 -1.88
N SER A 492 20.78 -3.99 -0.78
CA SER A 492 20.58 -5.36 -0.28
C SER A 492 20.40 -5.46 1.23
N GLY A 493 19.85 -6.59 1.67
CA GLY A 493 19.48 -6.91 3.05
C GLY A 493 20.15 -8.21 3.53
N ASP A 494 19.38 -9.11 4.14
CA ASP A 494 19.76 -10.45 4.62
C ASP A 494 20.79 -10.51 5.79
N ARG A 495 21.92 -9.80 5.68
CA ARG A 495 23.15 -10.14 6.43
C ARG A 495 23.13 -9.86 7.94
N HIS A 496 22.21 -9.03 8.43
CA HIS A 496 22.21 -8.34 9.74
C HIS A 496 23.47 -7.50 10.04
N TRP A 497 24.27 -7.17 9.02
CA TRP A 497 25.23 -6.07 9.06
C TRP A 497 25.13 -5.19 7.81
N SER A 498 25.77 -4.01 7.86
CA SER A 498 25.95 -3.14 6.70
C SER A 498 27.37 -3.18 6.16
N GLU A 499 27.50 -3.11 4.84
CA GLU A 499 28.76 -2.88 4.15
C GLU A 499 28.54 -2.19 2.79
N LEU A 500 29.60 -1.57 2.27
CA LEU A 500 29.62 -0.95 0.94
C LEU A 500 30.59 -1.71 0.04
N SER A 501 30.05 -2.26 -1.05
CA SER A 501 30.81 -2.92 -2.11
C SER A 501 30.76 -2.14 -3.41
N MET A 502 31.74 -2.34 -4.27
CA MET A 502 31.77 -1.75 -5.62
C MET A 502 32.37 -2.75 -6.62
N SER A 503 31.77 -2.83 -7.80
CA SER A 503 32.28 -3.59 -8.94
C SER A 503 32.17 -2.75 -10.20
N ASP A 504 33.13 -2.91 -11.11
CA ASP A 504 33.20 -2.28 -12.43
C ASP A 504 32.89 -3.26 -13.58
N GLU A 505 32.39 -4.46 -13.28
CA GLU A 505 32.13 -5.52 -14.27
C GLU A 505 31.10 -5.14 -15.33
N ALA A 506 30.21 -4.17 -15.07
CA ALA A 506 29.30 -3.60 -16.08
C ALA A 506 29.99 -2.63 -17.05
N GLY A 507 31.30 -2.39 -16.92
CA GLY A 507 32.05 -1.37 -17.66
C GLY A 507 31.97 0.03 -17.07
N PHE A 508 31.33 0.17 -15.90
CA PHE A 508 31.22 1.40 -15.10
C PHE A 508 31.04 1.03 -13.62
N PRO A 509 31.38 1.90 -12.66
CA PRO A 509 31.27 1.58 -11.24
C PRO A 509 29.81 1.41 -10.82
N VAL A 510 29.50 0.24 -10.27
CA VAL A 510 28.21 -0.08 -9.63
C VAL A 510 28.49 -0.26 -8.15
N TYR A 511 27.80 0.54 -7.33
CA TYR A 511 27.89 0.44 -5.87
C TYR A 511 26.74 -0.40 -5.31
N GLU A 512 27.05 -1.23 -4.33
CA GLU A 512 26.06 -1.93 -3.52
C GLU A 512 26.16 -1.49 -2.06
N LEU A 513 25.06 -0.99 -1.50
CA LEU A 513 24.94 -0.72 -0.07
C LEU A 513 24.00 -1.74 0.59
N THR A 514 24.60 -2.64 1.36
CA THR A 514 23.85 -3.57 2.21
C THR A 514 23.46 -2.84 3.50
N SER A 515 22.18 -2.90 3.86
CA SER A 515 21.64 -2.29 5.09
C SER A 515 20.80 -3.29 5.86
N SER A 516 21.47 -4.07 6.70
CA SER A 516 20.83 -5.00 7.61
C SER A 516 21.47 -4.88 9.01
N SER A 517 20.75 -4.97 10.12
CA SER A 517 19.30 -5.10 10.25
C SER A 517 18.69 -3.87 10.93
N LEU A 518 17.37 -3.72 10.81
CA LEU A 518 16.64 -2.62 11.45
C LEU A 518 16.50 -2.79 12.98
N ASN A 519 16.45 -4.01 13.51
CA ASN A 519 16.31 -4.21 14.96
C ASN A 519 16.96 -5.47 15.53
N GLN A 520 17.87 -6.08 14.79
CA GLN A 520 18.68 -7.20 15.25
C GLN A 520 20.15 -6.80 15.35
N VAL A 521 20.87 -7.53 16.18
CA VAL A 521 22.33 -7.40 16.32
C VAL A 521 22.90 -8.71 15.81
N HIS A 522 23.87 -8.65 14.90
CA HIS A 522 24.51 -9.86 14.39
C HIS A 522 25.59 -10.36 15.38
N PRO A 523 25.43 -11.54 16.00
CA PRO A 523 26.45 -12.11 16.86
C PRO A 523 27.25 -13.21 16.12
N ARG A 524 28.55 -12.96 15.86
CA ARG A 524 29.66 -13.86 15.41
C ARG A 524 30.00 -13.90 13.91
N GLY A 525 31.27 -14.20 13.59
CA GLY A 525 31.71 -14.74 12.28
C GLY A 525 31.91 -13.75 11.13
N THR A 526 31.90 -12.44 11.39
CA THR A 526 31.74 -11.40 10.36
C THR A 526 32.68 -10.20 10.60
N PRO A 527 33.01 -9.42 9.55
CA PRO A 527 32.61 -9.64 8.16
C PRO A 527 33.37 -10.80 7.51
N THR A 528 32.69 -11.54 6.64
CA THR A 528 33.33 -12.52 5.74
C THR A 528 34.24 -11.80 4.73
N ARG A 529 35.17 -12.55 4.13
CA ARG A 529 36.06 -12.00 3.11
C ARG A 529 35.22 -11.59 1.91
N ASN A 530 35.24 -10.31 1.56
CA ASN A 530 34.61 -9.76 0.36
C ASN A 530 35.68 -9.03 -0.45
N LYS A 531 36.01 -9.51 -1.65
CA LYS A 531 37.04 -8.89 -2.51
C LYS A 531 36.61 -7.55 -3.11
N PHE A 532 35.31 -7.28 -3.16
CA PHE A 532 34.71 -6.07 -3.71
C PHE A 532 34.40 -5.01 -2.65
N ARG A 533 34.83 -5.22 -1.40
CA ARG A 533 34.59 -4.27 -0.31
C ARG A 533 35.26 -2.94 -0.63
N HIS A 534 34.44 -1.92 -0.79
CA HIS A 534 34.87 -0.58 -1.16
C HIS A 534 35.15 0.29 0.08
N HIS A 535 34.35 0.16 1.13
CA HIS A 535 34.58 0.84 2.41
C HIS A 535 35.03 -0.16 3.49
N PRO A 536 36.06 0.14 4.30
CA PRO A 536 36.60 -0.83 5.27
C PRO A 536 35.68 -1.08 6.47
N THR A 537 34.79 -0.15 6.79
CA THR A 537 33.87 -0.24 7.93
C THR A 537 32.66 -1.11 7.63
N THR A 538 32.31 -1.97 8.59
CA THR A 538 31.02 -2.68 8.64
C THR A 538 30.27 -2.32 9.93
N VAL A 539 28.94 -2.37 9.90
CA VAL A 539 28.08 -1.98 11.05
C VAL A 539 27.19 -3.15 11.42
N HIS A 540 27.30 -3.65 12.66
CA HIS A 540 26.59 -4.83 13.17
C HIS A 540 25.47 -4.49 14.15
N GLN A 541 25.31 -3.19 14.44
CA GLN A 541 24.23 -2.64 15.27
C GLN A 541 23.04 -2.25 14.38
N PRO A 542 21.84 -2.07 14.96
CA PRO A 542 20.68 -1.59 14.23
C PRO A 542 20.98 -0.33 13.42
N ASN A 543 20.70 -0.40 12.12
CA ASN A 543 21.03 0.63 11.15
C ASN A 543 20.01 0.68 9.99
N PHE A 544 20.06 1.76 9.22
CA PHE A 544 19.34 1.91 7.96
C PHE A 544 20.21 2.67 6.96
N GLY A 545 19.92 2.52 5.67
CA GLY A 545 20.59 3.24 4.60
C GLY A 545 19.83 4.50 4.18
N ILE A 546 20.56 5.49 3.68
CA ILE A 546 20.04 6.71 3.08
C ILE A 546 20.73 6.99 1.75
N LEU A 547 19.92 7.34 0.74
CA LEU A 547 20.33 8.01 -0.49
C LEU A 547 19.79 9.45 -0.44
N GLN A 548 20.70 10.41 -0.43
CA GLN A 548 20.41 11.84 -0.41
C GLN A 548 20.82 12.44 -1.75
N PHE A 549 19.82 12.82 -2.55
CA PHE A 549 20.03 13.41 -3.87
C PHE A 549 20.22 14.92 -3.76
N ASP A 550 21.26 15.42 -4.43
CA ASP A 550 21.39 16.81 -4.84
C ASP A 550 21.37 16.86 -6.37
N TRP A 551 20.15 16.93 -6.91
CA TRP A 551 19.93 16.99 -8.36
C TRP A 551 20.51 18.24 -9.02
N GLN A 552 20.69 19.33 -8.27
CA GLN A 552 21.26 20.57 -8.82
C GLN A 552 22.77 20.47 -8.95
N ALA A 553 23.42 19.90 -7.93
CA ALA A 553 24.85 19.64 -7.94
C ALA A 553 25.23 18.31 -8.63
N GLY A 554 24.26 17.60 -9.21
CA GLY A 554 24.48 16.39 -10.00
C GLY A 554 25.13 15.25 -9.21
N ASN A 555 24.73 15.02 -7.96
CA ASN A 555 25.30 13.95 -7.14
C ASN A 555 24.29 13.32 -6.17
N VAL A 556 24.62 12.14 -5.67
CA VAL A 556 23.90 11.46 -4.58
C VAL A 556 24.90 11.00 -3.51
N GLU A 557 24.56 11.27 -2.26
CA GLU A 557 25.27 10.68 -1.11
C GLU A 557 24.56 9.40 -0.67
N MET A 558 25.33 8.32 -0.55
CA MET A 558 24.86 7.01 -0.11
C MET A 558 25.52 6.64 1.22
N GLN A 559 24.75 6.50 2.29
CA GLN A 559 25.28 6.38 3.65
C GLN A 559 24.53 5.34 4.50
N ILE A 560 25.21 4.82 5.52
CA ILE A 560 24.60 4.06 6.63
C ILE A 560 24.44 4.98 7.83
N VAL A 561 23.28 4.88 8.47
CA VAL A 561 22.90 5.62 9.67
C VAL A 561 22.61 4.64 10.80
N GLY A 562 23.19 4.89 11.97
CA GLY A 562 22.92 4.11 13.17
C GLY A 562 21.60 4.51 13.85
N LEU A 563 21.16 3.70 14.81
CA LEU A 563 20.02 3.99 15.68
C LEU A 563 20.06 5.38 16.35
N ASP A 564 21.26 5.85 16.71
CA ASP A 564 21.53 7.17 17.31
C ASP A 564 21.41 8.35 16.32
N GLY A 565 21.19 8.07 15.03
CA GLY A 565 21.15 9.07 13.97
C GLY A 565 22.54 9.44 13.41
N ALA A 566 23.62 8.89 13.94
CA ALA A 566 24.96 9.16 13.45
C ALA A 566 25.20 8.44 12.11
N ARG A 567 25.74 9.18 11.12
CA ARG A 567 26.27 8.60 9.88
C ARG A 567 27.50 7.76 10.23
N ARG A 568 27.53 6.51 9.76
CA ARG A 568 28.59 5.54 10.08
C ARG A 568 29.67 5.48 9.00
N PHE A 569 29.23 5.37 7.76
CA PHE A 569 30.06 5.44 6.57
C PHE A 569 29.18 5.73 5.35
N GLY A 570 29.81 6.04 4.23
CA GLY A 570 29.13 6.24 2.97
C GLY A 570 30.09 6.57 1.85
N THR A 571 29.53 6.85 0.67
CA THR A 571 30.24 7.38 -0.48
C THR A 571 29.38 8.40 -1.21
N ARG A 572 30.00 9.24 -2.01
CA ARG A 572 29.33 10.17 -2.91
C ARG A 572 29.47 9.65 -4.34
N ILE A 573 28.38 9.69 -5.10
CA ILE A 573 28.34 9.29 -6.50
C ILE A 573 27.94 10.53 -7.30
N ASP A 574 28.82 10.98 -8.17
CA ASP A 574 28.49 12.03 -9.13
C ASP A 574 27.69 11.41 -10.30
N LEU A 575 26.67 12.13 -10.76
CA LEU A 575 25.72 11.65 -11.77
C LEU A 575 26.25 11.95 -13.18
N ASP A 576 26.19 10.95 -14.05
CA ASP A 576 26.45 11.14 -15.47
C ASP A 576 25.27 11.88 -16.11
N HIS A 577 25.48 13.14 -16.50
CA HIS A 577 24.50 13.94 -17.26
C HIS A 577 24.43 13.53 -18.73
#